data_AF-A0A662V286-F1
#
_entry.id   AF-A0A662V286-F1
#
_cell.length_a   1.000
_cell.length_b   1.000
_cell.length_c   1.000
_cell.angle_alpha   90.00
_cell.angle_beta   90.00
_cell.angle_gamma   90.00
#
_symmetry.space_group_name_H-M   'P 1'
#
loop_
_entity.id
_entity.type
_entity.pdbx_description
1 polymer ?
#
loop_
_entity_poly.entity_id
_entity_poly.type
_entity_poly.pdbx_seq_one_letter_code
_entity_poly.pdbx_strand_id
1 'polypeptide(L)'
;MHVSGVELLIRRWLPGARFVNCAARLESGECVGYDSQFYPATPSEYSEFMRRYQDFLSQNMVEWLGDCYDCEDFAQLASALFSAWFRKNAVLKAVGRVYYVHNGSRELLGWHAYNVVLYCLEEDLTKCSIENTVLVLLEPQGPVSVIASYPYITLSDGSYIEYETVEVHPPG
;
A
#
# COMPACT_ATOMS: atom_id res chain seq x y z
N MET A 1 10.41 -17.99 16.13
CA MET A 1 9.55 -17.25 15.19
C MET A 1 10.45 -16.34 14.37
N HIS A 2 10.59 -16.59 13.07
CA HIS A 2 11.21 -15.62 12.18
C HIS A 2 10.25 -14.44 12.04
N VAL A 3 10.68 -13.24 12.45
CA VAL A 3 9.91 -12.01 12.22
C VAL A 3 10.13 -11.63 10.75
N SER A 4 9.06 -11.45 9.98
CA SER A 4 9.17 -11.01 8.58
C SER A 4 9.77 -9.59 8.53
N GLY A 5 10.70 -9.34 7.60
CA GLY A 5 11.24 -8.00 7.38
C GLY A 5 10.16 -6.96 7.04
N VAL A 6 9.09 -7.39 6.36
CA VAL A 6 7.93 -6.53 6.07
C VAL A 6 7.14 -6.21 7.32
N GLU A 7 6.96 -7.17 8.23
CA GLU A 7 6.31 -6.89 9.51
C GLU A 7 7.10 -5.86 10.34
N LEU A 8 8.44 -5.93 10.31
CA LEU A 8 9.30 -4.93 10.96
C LEU A 8 9.11 -3.54 10.33
N LEU A 9 9.05 -3.45 9.00
CA LEU A 9 8.78 -2.20 8.30
C LEU A 9 7.40 -1.64 8.65
N ILE A 10 6.35 -2.45 8.61
CA ILE A 10 4.99 -2.02 8.96
C ILE A 10 4.95 -1.50 10.39
N ARG A 11 5.52 -2.23 11.36
CA ARG A 11 5.57 -1.79 12.77
C ARG A 11 6.35 -0.48 12.95
N ARG A 12 7.42 -0.28 12.17
CA ARG A 12 8.26 0.92 12.23
C ARG A 12 7.54 2.15 11.68
N TRP A 13 6.89 2.02 10.53
CA TRP A 13 6.38 3.16 9.76
C TRP A 13 4.88 3.39 9.93
N LEU A 14 4.12 2.36 10.30
CA LEU A 14 2.68 2.37 10.50
C LEU A 14 2.34 1.82 11.89
N PRO A 15 2.71 2.54 12.97
CA PRO A 15 2.49 2.06 14.33
C PRO A 15 1.00 1.86 14.59
N GLY A 16 0.63 0.65 15.02
CA GLY A 16 -0.76 0.26 15.26
C GLY A 16 -1.41 -0.51 14.11
N ALA A 17 -0.81 -0.50 12.91
CA ALA A 17 -1.30 -1.33 11.81
C ALA A 17 -1.05 -2.82 12.09
N ARG A 18 -2.07 -3.63 11.82
CA ARG A 18 -1.99 -5.09 11.91
C ARG A 18 -1.55 -5.66 10.56
N PHE A 19 -0.43 -6.37 10.55
CA PHE A 19 -0.04 -7.17 9.39
C PHE A 19 -0.78 -8.51 9.40
N VAL A 20 -1.66 -8.73 8.43
CA VAL A 20 -2.52 -9.91 8.32
C VAL A 20 -1.90 -10.90 7.32
N ASN A 21 -0.85 -11.59 7.76
CA ASN A 21 -0.18 -12.60 6.92
C ASN A 21 -0.90 -13.96 6.98
N CYS A 22 -2.15 -14.04 6.52
CA CYS A 22 -2.92 -15.29 6.52
C CYS A 22 -3.44 -15.63 5.12
N ALA A 23 -2.87 -16.67 4.51
CA ALA A 23 -3.32 -17.21 3.23
C ALA A 23 -4.56 -18.09 3.39
N ALA A 24 -4.59 -18.90 4.46
CA ALA A 24 -5.74 -19.73 4.79
C ALA A 24 -5.86 -19.93 6.30
N ARG A 25 -7.09 -20.08 6.80
CA ARG A 25 -7.34 -20.56 8.16
C ARG A 25 -7.86 -21.98 8.09
N LEU A 26 -7.13 -22.90 8.72
CA LEU A 26 -7.53 -24.31 8.81
C LEU A 26 -8.72 -24.46 9.76
N GLU A 27 -9.43 -25.58 9.66
CA GLU A 27 -10.54 -25.91 10.57
C GLU A 27 -10.10 -25.96 12.04
N SER A 28 -8.82 -26.26 12.29
CA SER A 28 -8.18 -26.21 13.62
C SER A 28 -8.05 -24.79 14.19
N GLY A 29 -8.34 -23.76 13.39
CA GLY A 29 -8.11 -22.35 13.72
C GLY A 29 -6.69 -21.86 13.44
N GLU A 30 -5.79 -22.75 13.02
CA GLU A 30 -4.42 -22.41 12.62
C GLU A 30 -4.41 -21.57 11.34
N CYS A 31 -3.54 -20.57 11.29
CA CYS A 31 -3.34 -19.73 10.12
C CYS A 31 -2.12 -20.21 9.32
N VAL A 32 -2.35 -20.57 8.06
CA VAL A 32 -1.29 -20.79 7.07
C VAL A 32 -0.90 -19.43 6.51
N GLY A 33 0.35 -19.00 6.74
CA GLY A 33 0.84 -17.71 6.26
C GLY A 33 1.19 -17.71 4.76
N TYR A 34 1.26 -16.53 4.16
CA TYR A 34 1.92 -16.38 2.86
C TYR A 34 3.42 -16.53 3.00
N ASP A 35 4.10 -16.74 1.87
CA ASP A 35 5.55 -16.60 1.80
C ASP A 35 5.96 -15.23 2.37
N SER A 36 6.85 -15.28 3.36
CA SER A 36 7.35 -14.09 4.05
C SER A 36 8.50 -13.41 3.32
N GLN A 37 8.95 -13.96 2.18
CA GLN A 37 9.94 -13.34 1.31
C GLN A 37 9.25 -12.30 0.43
N PHE A 38 9.59 -11.04 0.65
CA PHE A 38 9.09 -9.94 -0.15
C PHE A 38 10.23 -9.23 -0.88
N TYR A 39 9.97 -8.83 -2.12
CA TYR A 39 10.92 -8.11 -2.96
C TYR A 39 10.45 -6.68 -3.15
N PRO A 40 11.21 -5.66 -2.70
CA PRO A 40 10.81 -4.28 -2.86
C PRO A 40 10.88 -3.82 -4.33
N ALA A 41 10.13 -2.77 -4.63
CA ALA A 41 10.22 -2.03 -5.88
C ALA A 41 11.47 -1.14 -5.87
N THR A 42 12.22 -1.10 -6.97
CA THR A 42 13.26 -0.08 -7.17
C THR A 42 12.64 1.25 -7.59
N PRO A 43 13.39 2.37 -7.57
CA PRO A 43 12.91 3.65 -8.07
C PRO A 43 12.43 3.59 -9.53
N SER A 44 13.16 2.92 -10.42
CA SER A 44 12.75 2.79 -11.83
C SER A 44 11.48 1.96 -12.00
N GLU A 45 11.34 0.84 -11.28
CA GLU A 45 10.16 -0.02 -11.33
C GLU A 45 8.92 0.70 -10.80
N TYR A 46 9.05 1.46 -9.71
CA TYR A 46 7.96 2.24 -9.17
C TYR A 46 7.49 3.32 -10.16
N SER A 47 8.43 4.07 -10.74
CA SER A 47 8.13 5.09 -11.74
C SER A 47 7.46 4.50 -12.98
N GLU A 48 7.99 3.38 -13.48
CA GLU A 48 7.39 2.66 -14.61
C GLU A 48 5.99 2.13 -14.27
N PHE A 49 5.81 1.55 -13.07
CA PHE A 49 4.52 1.08 -12.61
C PHE A 49 3.49 2.20 -12.60
N MET A 50 3.80 3.35 -11.98
CA MET A 50 2.87 4.48 -11.91
C MET A 50 2.43 4.94 -13.30
N ARG A 51 3.36 5.04 -14.25
CA ARG A 51 3.04 5.38 -15.64
C ARG A 51 2.14 4.34 -16.30
N ARG A 52 2.54 3.06 -16.26
CA ARG A 52 1.80 1.96 -16.91
C ARG A 52 0.43 1.72 -16.30
N TYR A 53 0.30 1.91 -15.01
CA TYR A 53 -0.96 1.76 -14.29
C TYR A 53 -1.95 2.86 -14.67
N GLN A 54 -1.52 4.12 -14.73
CA GLN A 54 -2.36 5.23 -15.23
C GLN A 54 -2.75 5.05 -16.71
N ASP A 55 -1.82 4.59 -17.55
CA ASP A 55 -2.11 4.21 -18.94
C ASP A 55 -3.16 3.08 -19.00
N PHE A 56 -3.04 2.07 -18.14
CA PHE A 56 -3.99 0.96 -18.06
C PHE A 56 -5.40 1.42 -17.66
N LEU A 57 -5.52 2.22 -16.60
CA LEU A 57 -6.82 2.73 -16.14
C LEU A 57 -7.51 3.54 -17.24
N SER A 58 -6.78 4.46 -17.86
CA SER A 58 -7.34 5.33 -18.92
C SER A 58 -7.73 4.55 -20.19
N GLN A 59 -6.89 3.62 -20.65
CA GLN A 59 -7.16 2.84 -21.86
C GLN A 59 -8.31 1.84 -21.70
N ASN A 60 -8.51 1.32 -20.49
CA ASN A 60 -9.56 0.34 -20.20
C ASN A 60 -10.81 0.99 -19.59
N MET A 61 -10.86 2.33 -19.48
CA MET A 61 -11.96 3.09 -18.88
C MET A 61 -12.31 2.56 -17.48
N VAL A 62 -11.29 2.24 -16.69
CA VAL A 62 -11.48 1.77 -15.31
C VAL A 62 -11.81 2.98 -14.46
N GLU A 63 -13.03 3.01 -13.94
CA GLU A 63 -13.55 4.09 -13.12
C GLU A 63 -14.23 3.53 -11.87
N TRP A 64 -14.38 4.38 -10.85
CA TRP A 64 -15.09 4.03 -9.63
C TRP A 64 -16.59 3.94 -9.92
N LEU A 65 -17.24 2.85 -9.48
CA LEU A 65 -18.63 2.54 -9.78
C LEU A 65 -19.46 2.30 -8.50
N GLY A 66 -19.12 2.96 -7.39
CA GLY A 66 -19.71 2.64 -6.09
C GLY A 66 -19.28 1.26 -5.60
N ASP A 67 -20.10 0.65 -4.76
CA ASP A 67 -19.86 -0.68 -4.16
C ASP A 67 -19.65 -1.82 -5.17
N CYS A 68 -19.91 -1.60 -6.47
CA CYS A 68 -19.65 -2.56 -7.53
C CYS A 68 -18.18 -2.65 -7.94
N TYR A 69 -17.46 -1.54 -7.85
CA TYR A 69 -16.02 -1.43 -8.15
C TYR A 69 -15.46 -0.24 -7.39
N ASP A 70 -14.92 -0.49 -6.21
CA ASP A 70 -14.56 0.54 -5.23
C ASP A 70 -13.07 0.55 -4.86
N CYS A 71 -12.72 1.27 -3.79
CA CYS A 71 -11.34 1.39 -3.33
C CYS A 71 -10.62 0.04 -3.10
N GLU A 72 -11.34 -1.01 -2.68
CA GLU A 72 -10.76 -2.34 -2.47
C GLU A 72 -10.35 -2.96 -3.82
N ASP A 73 -11.19 -2.84 -4.84
CA ASP A 73 -10.94 -3.37 -6.17
C ASP A 73 -9.75 -2.68 -6.84
N PHE A 74 -9.64 -1.35 -6.71
CA PHE A 74 -8.47 -0.62 -7.21
C PHE A 74 -7.18 -1.05 -6.50
N ALA A 75 -7.19 -1.21 -5.17
CA ALA A 75 -6.02 -1.65 -4.42
C ALA A 75 -5.60 -3.08 -4.78
N GLN A 76 -6.58 -3.95 -5.01
CA GLN A 76 -6.40 -5.32 -5.49
C GLN A 76 -5.81 -5.34 -6.91
N LEU A 77 -6.37 -4.56 -7.84
CA LEU A 77 -5.89 -4.47 -9.22
C LEU A 77 -4.45 -3.96 -9.29
N ALA A 78 -4.12 -2.90 -8.55
CA ALA A 78 -2.76 -2.34 -8.51
C ALA A 78 -1.73 -3.37 -8.03
N SER A 79 -2.05 -4.11 -6.96
CA SER A 79 -1.20 -5.18 -6.42
C SER A 79 -0.97 -6.32 -7.42
N ALA A 80 -2.05 -6.75 -8.10
CA ALA A 80 -1.99 -7.80 -9.10
C ALA A 80 -1.19 -7.38 -10.34
N LEU A 81 -1.40 -6.16 -10.86
CA LEU A 81 -0.69 -5.65 -12.03
C LEU A 81 0.80 -5.44 -11.75
N PHE A 82 1.18 -4.91 -10.59
CA PHE A 82 2.59 -4.82 -10.20
C PHE A 82 3.24 -6.19 -10.20
N SER A 83 2.59 -7.17 -9.56
CA SER A 83 3.08 -8.55 -9.49
C SER A 83 3.23 -9.16 -10.88
N ALA A 84 2.26 -8.96 -11.77
CA ALA A 84 2.30 -9.48 -13.14
C ALA A 84 3.41 -8.85 -13.99
N TRP A 85 3.62 -7.54 -13.87
CA TRP A 85 4.58 -6.81 -14.70
C TRP A 85 6.02 -6.95 -14.22
N PHE A 86 6.26 -6.96 -12.91
CA PHE A 86 7.60 -6.94 -12.32
C PHE A 86 7.99 -8.26 -11.64
N ARG A 87 7.06 -9.23 -11.52
CA ARG A 87 7.27 -10.54 -10.86
C ARG A 87 7.70 -10.40 -9.41
N LYS A 88 7.10 -9.44 -8.71
CA LYS A 88 7.41 -9.10 -7.31
C LYS A 88 6.14 -8.82 -6.51
N ASN A 89 6.19 -9.16 -5.24
CA ASN A 89 5.15 -8.93 -4.24
C ASN A 89 5.37 -7.62 -3.46
N ALA A 90 5.80 -6.54 -4.14
CA ALA A 90 6.17 -5.27 -3.50
C ALA A 90 4.98 -4.38 -3.09
N VAL A 91 3.81 -4.61 -3.67
CA VAL A 91 2.63 -3.74 -3.52
C VAL A 91 1.58 -4.46 -2.69
N LEU A 92 1.55 -4.18 -1.39
CA LEU A 92 0.59 -4.72 -0.44
C LEU A 92 -0.74 -3.96 -0.50
N LYS A 93 -1.83 -4.58 -0.04
CA LYS A 93 -3.10 -3.90 0.18
C LYS A 93 -3.18 -3.41 1.61
N ALA A 94 -3.74 -2.23 1.81
CA ALA A 94 -3.95 -1.65 3.12
C ALA A 94 -5.38 -1.13 3.24
N VAL A 95 -5.91 -1.22 4.45
CA VAL A 95 -7.20 -0.66 4.82
C VAL A 95 -6.98 0.27 6.00
N GLY A 96 -7.57 1.46 5.94
CA GLY A 96 -7.40 2.46 6.96
C GLY A 96 -8.56 3.42 7.07
N ARG A 97 -8.39 4.40 7.94
CA ARG A 97 -9.31 5.52 8.12
C ARG A 97 -8.68 6.77 7.49
N VAL A 98 -9.51 7.58 6.85
CA VAL A 98 -9.08 8.84 6.24
C VAL A 98 -9.69 9.99 7.01
N TYR A 99 -8.88 10.99 7.35
CA TYR A 99 -9.29 12.14 8.12
C TYR A 99 -9.04 13.44 7.36
N TYR A 100 -9.96 14.38 7.47
CA TYR A 100 -9.73 15.77 7.10
C TYR A 100 -9.27 16.53 8.34
N VAL A 101 -8.17 17.27 8.22
CA VAL A 101 -7.62 18.07 9.31
C VAL A 101 -7.51 19.53 8.92
N HIS A 102 -8.22 20.39 9.65
CA HIS A 102 -8.25 21.83 9.44
C HIS A 102 -8.28 22.57 10.77
N ASN A 103 -7.38 23.56 10.95
CA ASN A 103 -7.28 24.38 12.16
C ASN A 103 -7.26 23.57 13.48
N GLY A 104 -6.58 22.42 13.48
CA GLY A 104 -6.48 21.53 14.65
C GLY A 104 -7.70 20.63 14.90
N SER A 105 -8.77 20.75 14.11
CA SER A 105 -9.90 19.81 14.13
C SER A 105 -9.62 18.63 13.21
N ARG A 106 -9.84 17.40 13.67
CA ARG A 106 -9.65 16.15 12.93
C ARG A 106 -10.99 15.45 12.76
N GLU A 107 -11.50 15.40 11.53
CA GLU A 107 -12.79 14.82 11.17
C GLU A 107 -12.60 13.52 10.40
N LEU A 108 -13.30 12.45 10.78
CA LEU A 108 -13.27 11.19 10.05
C LEU A 108 -14.10 11.31 8.76
N LEU A 109 -13.46 11.16 7.61
CA LEU A 109 -14.13 11.10 6.31
C LEU A 109 -14.70 9.71 6.03
N GLY A 110 -14.02 8.66 6.49
CA GLY A 110 -14.49 7.29 6.31
C GLY A 110 -13.37 6.25 6.35
N TRP A 111 -13.74 5.04 5.96
CA TRP A 111 -12.81 3.94 5.70
C TRP A 111 -12.40 3.94 4.23
N HIS A 112 -11.17 3.53 3.96
CA HIS A 112 -10.62 3.52 2.62
C HIS A 112 -9.59 2.41 2.44
N ALA A 113 -9.56 1.82 1.26
CA ALA A 113 -8.53 0.88 0.84
C ALA A 113 -7.54 1.54 -0.13
N TYR A 114 -6.26 1.24 0.06
CA TYR A 114 -5.14 1.78 -0.73
C TYR A 114 -3.98 0.78 -0.71
N ASN A 115 -2.85 1.11 -1.32
CA ASN A 115 -1.69 0.23 -1.32
C ASN A 115 -0.57 0.72 -0.41
N VAL A 116 0.18 -0.24 0.14
CA VAL A 116 1.49 0.00 0.79
C VAL A 116 2.55 -0.60 -0.10
N VAL A 117 3.42 0.24 -0.65
CA VAL A 117 4.52 -0.20 -1.51
C VAL A 117 5.81 -0.28 -0.70
N LEU A 118 6.47 -1.44 -0.78
CA LEU A 118 7.83 -1.63 -0.32
C LEU A 118 8.77 -0.95 -1.31
N TYR A 119 9.22 0.26 -1.00
CA TYR A 119 10.04 1.06 -1.89
C TYR A 119 11.50 1.04 -1.44
N CYS A 120 12.38 0.45 -2.24
CA CYS A 120 13.81 0.47 -2.00
C CYS A 120 14.40 1.79 -2.51
N LEU A 121 15.26 2.43 -1.71
CA LEU A 121 15.95 3.67 -2.09
C LEU A 121 17.09 3.44 -3.07
N GLU A 122 17.53 2.19 -3.26
CA GLU A 122 18.58 1.79 -4.19
C GLU A 122 17.98 1.28 -5.51
N GLU A 123 18.66 1.59 -6.61
CA GLU A 123 18.31 1.06 -7.93
C GLU A 123 18.78 -0.40 -8.12
N ASP A 124 19.89 -0.76 -7.46
CA ASP A 124 20.43 -2.11 -7.49
C ASP A 124 19.77 -2.98 -6.42
N LEU A 125 18.93 -3.93 -6.86
CA LEU A 125 18.21 -4.85 -5.98
C LEU A 125 19.09 -5.63 -5.02
N THR A 126 20.35 -5.89 -5.37
CA THR A 126 21.27 -6.62 -4.49
C THR A 126 21.68 -5.81 -3.26
N LYS A 127 21.45 -4.49 -3.30
CA LYS A 127 21.70 -3.57 -2.19
C LYS A 127 20.44 -3.27 -1.37
N CYS A 128 19.27 -3.75 -1.79
CA CYS A 128 18.03 -3.53 -1.06
C CYS A 128 18.03 -4.34 0.25
N SER A 129 17.71 -3.65 1.34
CA SER A 129 17.61 -4.17 2.70
C SER A 129 16.47 -3.47 3.45
N ILE A 130 16.20 -3.88 4.68
CA ILE A 130 15.18 -3.24 5.52
C ILE A 130 15.55 -1.78 5.83
N GLU A 131 16.85 -1.49 5.97
CA GLU A 131 17.36 -0.17 6.37
C GLU A 131 17.15 0.89 5.28
N ASN A 132 17.21 0.50 4.01
CA ASN A 132 17.01 1.38 2.86
C ASN A 132 15.69 1.12 2.12
N THR A 133 14.74 0.42 2.76
CA THR A 133 13.37 0.29 2.28
C THR A 133 12.45 1.17 3.11
N VAL A 134 11.63 1.96 2.42
CA VAL A 134 10.58 2.79 3.02
C VAL A 134 9.20 2.27 2.58
N LEU A 135 8.17 2.65 3.32
CA LEU A 135 6.78 2.38 2.92
C LEU A 135 6.20 3.61 2.24
N VAL A 136 5.64 3.41 1.05
CA VAL A 136 4.90 4.44 0.31
C VAL A 136 3.43 4.06 0.32
N LEU A 137 2.56 4.95 0.79
CA LEU A 137 1.12 4.81 0.64
C LEU A 137 0.75 5.32 -0.74
N LEU A 138 0.12 4.45 -1.53
CA LEU A 138 -0.30 4.74 -2.90
C LEU A 138 -1.83 4.74 -2.96
N GLU A 139 -2.42 5.84 -3.42
CA GLU A 139 -3.83 5.93 -3.79
C GLU A 139 -4.01 5.37 -5.21
N PRO A 140 -4.55 4.15 -5.39
CA PRO A 140 -4.63 3.52 -6.72
C PRO A 140 -5.72 4.11 -7.63
N GLN A 141 -6.59 5.00 -7.16
CA GLN A 141 -7.58 5.70 -8.01
C GLN A 141 -7.01 6.97 -8.65
N GLY A 142 -5.86 7.46 -8.17
CA GLY A 142 -5.26 8.71 -8.64
C GLY A 142 -3.73 8.67 -8.64
N PRO A 143 -3.05 9.70 -9.17
CA PRO A 143 -1.59 9.74 -9.20
C PRO A 143 -1.02 10.25 -7.87
N VAL A 144 -1.56 9.82 -6.73
CA VAL A 144 -1.17 10.36 -5.42
C VAL A 144 -0.45 9.30 -4.61
N SER A 145 0.70 9.70 -4.05
CA SER A 145 1.48 8.86 -3.15
C SER A 145 2.06 9.70 -2.02
N VAL A 146 2.11 9.13 -0.82
CA VAL A 146 2.72 9.75 0.35
C VAL A 146 3.65 8.77 1.04
N ILE A 147 4.72 9.26 1.66
CA ILE A 147 5.62 8.40 2.45
C ILE A 147 4.92 8.08 3.77
N ALA A 148 4.94 6.83 4.22
CA ALA A 148 4.22 6.39 5.40
C ALA A 148 4.60 7.13 6.71
N SER A 149 5.81 7.69 6.81
CA SER A 149 6.20 8.52 7.97
C SER A 149 5.51 9.88 8.02
N TYR A 150 4.92 10.30 6.90
CA TYR A 150 4.12 11.52 6.75
C TYR A 150 2.85 11.13 5.97
N PRO A 151 1.94 10.36 6.58
CA PRO A 151 0.81 9.75 5.88
C PRO A 151 -0.29 10.78 5.65
N TYR A 152 0.05 11.95 5.10
CA TYR A 152 -0.89 13.02 4.83
C TYR A 152 -0.56 13.79 3.55
N ILE A 153 -1.61 14.33 2.93
CA ILE A 153 -1.54 15.19 1.74
C ILE A 153 -1.97 16.59 2.15
N THR A 154 -1.09 17.58 1.99
CA THR A 154 -1.42 18.99 2.25
C THR A 154 -2.20 19.60 1.07
N LEU A 155 -3.31 20.26 1.37
CA LEU A 155 -4.13 21.00 0.41
C LEU A 155 -3.67 22.46 0.31
N SER A 156 -4.10 23.15 -0.75
CA SER A 156 -3.65 24.53 -1.05
C SER A 156 -4.01 25.56 0.02
N ASP A 157 -5.02 25.29 0.85
CA ASP A 157 -5.47 26.13 1.96
C ASP A 157 -4.74 25.84 3.28
N GLY A 158 -3.77 24.92 3.27
CA GLY A 158 -3.01 24.51 4.46
C GLY A 158 -3.70 23.43 5.30
N SER A 159 -4.92 23.00 4.96
CA SER A 159 -5.51 21.78 5.51
C SER A 159 -4.81 20.52 4.98
N TYR A 160 -5.07 19.36 5.57
CA TYR A 160 -4.51 18.11 5.06
C TYR A 160 -5.46 16.92 5.20
N ILE A 161 -5.28 15.95 4.30
CA ILE A 161 -5.91 14.63 4.36
C ILE A 161 -4.92 13.67 5.00
N GLU A 162 -5.27 13.07 6.13
CA GLU A 162 -4.44 12.12 6.87
C GLU A 162 -4.95 10.69 6.73
N TYR A 163 -4.03 9.75 6.56
CA TYR A 163 -4.28 8.31 6.49
C TYR A 163 -3.83 7.63 7.78
N GLU A 164 -4.74 6.90 8.41
CA GLU A 164 -4.44 6.04 9.56
C GLU A 164 -4.61 4.58 9.11
N THR A 165 -3.49 3.88 8.86
CA THR A 165 -3.52 2.47 8.46
C THR A 165 -3.91 1.57 9.62
N VAL A 166 -4.93 0.75 9.43
CA VAL A 166 -5.42 -0.21 10.43
C VAL A 166 -4.92 -1.61 10.11
N GLU A 167 -4.98 -2.02 8.85
CA GLU A 167 -4.56 -3.35 8.40
C GLU A 167 -3.74 -3.30 7.13
N VAL A 168 -2.77 -4.20 7.03
CA VAL A 168 -1.98 -4.43 5.82
C VAL A 168 -2.00 -5.92 5.49
N HIS A 169 -2.33 -6.24 4.25
CA HIS A 169 -2.47 -7.59 3.73
C HIS A 169 -1.42 -7.83 2.64
N PRO A 170 -0.82 -9.02 2.56
CA PRO A 170 0.04 -9.41 1.44
C PRO A 170 -0.64 -9.23 0.08
N PRO A 171 0.14 -9.17 -1.02
CA PRO A 171 -0.42 -9.23 -2.37
C PRO A 171 -1.24 -10.50 -2.54
N GLY A 172 -2.44 -10.36 -3.10
CA GLY A 172 -3.39 -11.45 -3.37
C GLY A 172 -3.75 -11.51 -4.84
#